data_AF-A0A4Q5U800-F1
#
_entry.id   AF-A0A4Q5U800-F1
#
_cell.length_a   1.000
_cell.length_b   1.000
_cell.length_c   1.000
_cell.angle_alpha   90.00
_cell.angle_beta   90.00
_cell.angle_gamma   90.00
#
_symmetry.space_group_name_H-M   'P 1'
#
loop_
_entity.id
_entity.type
_entity.pdbx_description
1 polymer ?
#
loop_
_entity_poly.entity_id
_entity_poly.type
_entity_poly.pdbx_seq_one_letter_code
_entity_poly.pdbx_strand_id
1 'polypeptide(L)' 'MINKTTPYIISSGDVSRVVFQADAGVVVNFKKVLLSYTQSYITKEFKTGVHHRWGGVSMGWRL' A
#
# COMPACT_ATOMS: atom_id res chain seq x y z
N MET A 1 1.08 11.73 33.87
CA MET A 1 1.05 10.29 33.56
C MET A 1 0.42 10.12 32.18
N ILE A 2 1.17 9.66 31.19
CA ILE A 2 0.63 9.34 29.86
C ILE A 2 0.21 7.87 29.92
N ASN A 3 -1.09 7.61 29.84
CA ASN A 3 -1.64 6.25 29.74
C ASN A 3 -1.06 5.57 28.49
N LYS A 4 -0.22 4.54 28.68
CA LYS A 4 0.47 3.78 27.61
C LYS A 4 -0.18 2.44 27.26
N THR A 5 -1.37 2.16 27.81
CA THR A 5 -1.97 0.82 27.77
C THR A 5 -3.16 0.69 26.84
N THR A 6 -3.38 1.66 25.95
CA THR A 6 -4.38 1.53 24.88
C THR A 6 -3.69 1.02 23.62
N PRO A 7 -4.15 -0.11 23.04
CA PRO A 7 -3.57 -0.69 21.81
C PRO A 7 -3.71 0.21 20.58
N TYR A 8 -4.41 1.33 20.72
CA TYR A 8 -4.61 2.35 19.69
C TYR A 8 -3.63 3.54 19.79
N ILE A 9 -2.77 3.59 20.83
CA ILE A 9 -1.78 4.65 20.96
C ILE A 9 -0.44 4.15 20.43
N ILE A 10 -0.07 4.64 19.25
CA ILE A 10 1.27 4.44 18.70
C ILE A 10 2.17 5.54 19.27
N SER A 11 3.19 5.13 20.04
CA SER A 11 4.21 6.07 20.54
C SER A 11 4.93 6.74 19.38
N SER A 12 5.20 8.04 19.47
CA SER A 12 5.88 8.81 18.42
C SER A 12 7.30 8.29 18.09
N GLY A 13 7.91 7.52 18.98
CA GLY A 13 9.19 6.82 18.74
C GLY A 13 9.08 5.52 17.94
N ASP A 14 7.87 5.00 17.75
CA ASP A 14 7.59 3.76 17.01
C ASP A 14 7.05 4.00 15.61
N VAL A 15 6.83 5.26 15.24
CA VAL A 15 6.49 5.69 13.88
C VAL A 15 7.76 5.79 13.04
N SER A 16 7.80 5.09 11.91
CA SER A 16 8.88 5.24 10.93
C SER A 16 8.81 6.63 10.33
N ARG A 17 9.85 7.44 10.53
CA ARG A 17 9.94 8.80 9.95
C ARG A 17 10.11 8.79 8.43
N VAL A 18 10.59 7.66 7.90
CA VAL A 18 10.82 7.46 6.46
C VAL A 18 10.07 6.18 6.07
N VAL A 19 9.18 6.31 5.09
CA VAL A 19 8.39 5.22 4.54
C VAL A 19 8.70 5.15 3.05
N PHE A 20 9.06 3.95 2.59
CA PHE A 20 9.26 3.68 1.17
C PHE A 20 7.99 3.03 0.61
N GLN A 21 7.52 3.58 -0.49
CA GLN A 21 6.47 3.00 -1.30
C GLN A 21 7.04 2.70 -2.68
N ALA A 22 6.81 1.47 -3.15
CA ALA A 22 7.15 1.02 -4.48
C ALA A 22 5.87 0.57 -5.18
N ASP A 23 5.56 1.22 -6.29
CA ASP A 23 4.42 0.89 -7.14
C ASP A 23 4.93 0.29 -8.45
N ALA A 24 4.44 -0.89 -8.79
CA ALA A 24 4.74 -1.58 -10.04
C ALA A 24 3.45 -2.06 -10.68
N GLY A 25 3.37 -1.99 -12.01
CA GLY A 25 2.18 -2.43 -12.71
C GLY A 25 2.45 -2.71 -14.17
N VAL A 26 1.50 -3.42 -14.79
CA VAL A 26 1.52 -3.75 -16.22
C VAL A 26 0.18 -3.33 -16.80
N VAL A 27 0.23 -2.55 -17.88
CA VAL A 27 -0.95 -2.20 -18.67
C VAL A 27 -0.82 -2.87 -20.02
N VAL A 28 -1.77 -3.74 -20.34
CA VAL A 28 -1.88 -4.41 -21.62
C VAL A 28 -3.08 -3.85 -22.34
N ASN A 29 -2.85 -3.27 -23.51
CA ASN A 29 -3.91 -2.88 -24.42
C ASN A 29 -3.98 -3.88 -25.58
N PHE A 30 -5.15 -4.47 -25.79
CA PHE A 30 -5.39 -5.35 -26.93
C PHE A 30 -6.73 -5.03 -27.59
N LYS A 31 -6.67 -4.42 -28.78
CA LYS A 31 -7.83 -4.00 -29.61
C LYS A 31 -8.84 -3.14 -28.83
N LYS A 32 -9.83 -3.80 -28.22
CA LYS A 32 -10.94 -3.17 -27.47
C LYS A 32 -10.83 -3.36 -25.96
N VAL A 33 -9.86 -4.13 -25.49
CA VAL A 33 -9.68 -4.47 -24.07
C VAL A 33 -8.43 -3.79 -23.54
N LEU A 34 -8.58 -3.14 -22.39
CA LEU A 34 -7.48 -2.62 -21.60
C LEU A 34 -7.45 -3.38 -20.29
N LEU A 35 -6.36 -4.06 -20.00
CA LEU A 35 -6.13 -4.74 -18.72
C LEU A 35 -5.00 -4.01 -18.01
N SER A 36 -5.24 -3.57 -16.78
CA SER A 36 -4.20 -3.02 -15.92
C SER A 36 -4.09 -3.85 -14.66
N TYR A 37 -2.89 -4.35 -14.41
CA TYR A 37 -2.50 -4.95 -13.14
C TYR A 37 -1.63 -3.96 -12.39
N THR A 38 -1.99 -3.62 -11.16
CA THR A 38 -1.18 -2.77 -10.28
C THR A 38 -0.87 -3.49 -8.98
N GLN A 39 0.37 -3.33 -8.52
CA GLN A 39 0.87 -3.87 -7.28
C GLN A 39 1.68 -2.78 -6.58
N SER A 40 1.21 -2.36 -5.42
CA SER A 40 1.91 -1.45 -4.54
C SER A 40 2.45 -2.20 -3.33
N TYR A 41 3.63 -1.80 -2.90
CA TYR A 41 4.27 -2.29 -1.70
C TYR A 41 4.72 -1.11 -0.86
N ILE A 42 4.33 -1.09 0.41
CA ILE A 42 4.73 -0.06 1.37
C ILE A 42 5.47 -0.70 2.53
N THR A 43 6.61 -0.10 2.88
CA THR A 43 7.40 -0.54 4.04
C THR A 43 6.69 -0.19 5.34
N LYS A 44 7.08 -0.86 6.44
CA LYS A 44 6.47 -0.68 7.76
C LYS A 44 6.42 0.79 8.19
N GLU A 45 5.21 1.30 8.34
CA GLU A 45 4.93 2.66 8.84
C GLU A 45 5.15 2.76 10.35
N PHE A 46 5.11 1.63 11.07
CA PHE A 46 5.33 1.54 12.51
C PHE A 46 6.20 0.31 12.84
N LYS A 47 7.02 0.37 13.90
CA LYS A 47 7.91 -0.74 14.30
C LYS A 47 7.17 -2.05 14.61
N THR A 48 5.97 -1.96 15.17
CA THR A 48 5.07 -3.10 15.43
C THR A 48 4.13 -3.41 14.26
N GLY A 49 4.12 -2.57 13.23
CA GLY A 49 3.29 -2.71 12.04
C GLY A 49 3.83 -3.77 11.06
N VAL A 50 2.93 -4.26 10.22
CA VAL A 50 3.23 -5.20 9.13
C VAL A 50 3.52 -4.42 7.85
N HIS A 51 4.26 -5.03 6.92
CA HIS A 51 4.37 -4.49 5.57
C HIS A 51 3.01 -4.58 4.89
N HIS A 52 2.53 -3.49 4.30
CA HIS A 52 1.29 -3.54 3.53
C HIS A 52 1.60 -3.73 2.05
N ARG A 53 0.85 -4.63 1.43
CA ARG A 53 0.93 -4.90 0.00
C ARG A 53 -0.50 -4.90 -0.52
N TRP A 54 -0.84 -3.92 -1.35
CA TRP A 54 -2.12 -3.84 -2.02
C TRP A 54 -1.93 -3.84 -3.51
N GLY A 55 -2.99 -4.13 -4.25
CA GLY A 55 -2.96 -4.20 -5.69
C GLY A 55 -4.35 -4.38 -6.24
N GLY A 56 -4.48 -4.17 -7.53
CA GLY A 56 -5.76 -4.25 -8.21
C GLY A 56 -5.60 -4.75 -9.63
N VAL A 57 -6.62 -5.47 -10.09
CA VAL A 57 -6.81 -5.73 -11.51
C VAL A 57 -7.96 -4.86 -11.96
N SER A 58 -7.75 -4.07 -13.00
CA SER A 58 -8.81 -3.31 -13.66
C SER A 58 -8.88 -3.69 -15.13
N MET A 59 -10.11 -3.76 -15.63
CA MET A 59 -10.42 -4.10 -17.02
C MET A 59 -11.30 -3.00 -17.60
N GLY A 60 -10.82 -2.36 -18.65
CA GLY A 60 -11.57 -1.40 -19.46
C GLY A 60 -11.96 -2.01 -20.80
N TRP A 61 -13.14 -1.62 -21.30
CA TRP A 61 -13.60 -1.96 -22.63
C TRP A 61 -13.83 -0.68 -23.43
N ARG A 62 -13.28 -0.62 -24.65
CA ARG A 62 -13.51 0.47 -25.59
C ARG A 62 -14.72 0.12 -26.47
N LEU A 63 -15.81 0.87 -26.29
CA LEU A 63 -17.03 0.81 -27.13
C LEU A 63 -16.70 1.19 -28.58
#